data_AF-I9A9C8-F1
#
_entry.id   AF-I9A9C8-F1
#
_cell.length_a   1.000
_cell.length_b   1.000
_cell.length_c   1.000
_cell.angle_alpha   90.00
_cell.angle_beta   90.00
_cell.angle_gamma   90.00
#
_symmetry.space_group_name_H-M   'P 1'
#
loop_
_entity.id
_entity.type
_entity.pdbx_description
1 polymer ?
#
loop_
_entity_poly.entity_id
_entity_poly.type
_entity_poly.pdbx_seq_one_letter_code
_entity_poly.pdbx_strand_id
1 'polypeptide(L)'
;NPPVLSEIEPYADALFLLFDVQRQTILDLMAGKEEPSALLPFQMPADMRTVEEQAEDTPRDMRCYQDADNHVYDYAYGLNWKGVIDDERVKKYK
;
A
#
# COMPACT_ATOMS: atom_id res chain seq x y z
N ASN A 1 8.81 -7.34 -2.93
CA ASN A 1 8.19 -7.09 -4.25
C ASN A 1 6.74 -6.76 -4.05
N PRO A 2 6.19 -5.79 -4.78
CA PRO A 2 4.77 -5.46 -4.70
C PRO A 2 3.93 -6.60 -5.29
N PRO A 3 2.95 -7.16 -4.55
CA PRO A 3 2.03 -8.15 -5.10
C PRO A 3 0.96 -7.49 -5.98
N VAL A 4 0.35 -8.28 -6.86
CA VAL A 4 -0.87 -7.89 -7.58
C VAL A 4 -2.07 -8.09 -6.66
N LEU A 5 -2.57 -7.00 -6.07
CA LEU A 5 -3.60 -7.06 -5.02
C LEU A 5 -5.01 -7.33 -5.53
N SER A 6 -5.26 -7.17 -6.84
CA SER A 6 -6.56 -7.46 -7.46
C SER A 6 -7.03 -8.90 -7.25
N GLU A 7 -6.12 -9.84 -6.98
CA GLU A 7 -6.44 -11.24 -6.73
C GLU A 7 -6.78 -11.55 -5.27
N ILE A 8 -6.50 -10.61 -4.35
CA ILE A 8 -6.60 -10.80 -2.90
C ILE A 8 -7.66 -9.87 -2.30
N GLU A 9 -7.62 -8.59 -2.66
CA GLU A 9 -8.46 -7.54 -2.06
C GLU A 9 -9.96 -7.83 -2.13
N PRO A 10 -10.55 -8.39 -3.21
CA PRO A 10 -11.96 -8.72 -3.25
C PRO A 10 -12.45 -9.73 -2.20
N TYR A 11 -11.53 -10.43 -1.54
CA TYR A 11 -11.81 -11.44 -0.52
C TYR A 11 -11.35 -11.03 0.90
N ALA A 12 -10.91 -9.78 1.08
CA ALA A 12 -10.36 -9.30 2.34
C ALA A 12 -11.16 -8.11 2.88
N ASP A 13 -11.49 -8.13 4.18
CA ASP A 13 -12.07 -6.97 4.86
C ASP A 13 -11.03 -5.90 5.21
N ALA A 14 -9.76 -6.32 5.34
CA ALA A 14 -8.64 -5.44 5.65
C ALA A 14 -7.33 -6.00 5.10
N LEU A 15 -6.46 -5.11 4.62
CA LEU A 15 -5.13 -5.45 4.12
C LEU A 15 -4.05 -4.86 5.02
N PHE A 16 -3.24 -5.73 5.60
CA PHE A 16 -2.03 -5.35 6.33
C PHE A 16 -0.81 -5.69 5.48
N LEU A 17 -0.13 -4.65 4.98
CA LEU A 17 1.09 -4.79 4.20
C LEU A 17 2.30 -4.79 5.14
N LEU A 18 3.04 -5.89 5.12
CA LEU A 18 4.10 -6.15 6.08
C LEU A 18 5.42 -6.39 5.35
N PHE A 19 6.51 -5.82 5.88
CA PHE A 19 7.86 -5.94 5.33
C PHE A 19 8.80 -6.49 6.39
N ASP A 20 8.77 -7.82 6.56
CA ASP A 20 9.61 -8.54 7.53
C ASP A 20 9.60 -7.92 8.93
N VAL A 21 8.39 -7.79 9.50
CA VAL A 21 8.20 -7.27 10.85
C VAL A 21 7.96 -8.39 11.85
N GLN A 22 8.20 -8.08 13.13
CA GLN A 22 7.93 -9.03 14.21
C GLN A 22 6.43 -9.35 14.28
N ARG A 23 6.11 -10.62 14.52
CA ARG A 23 4.71 -11.09 14.66
C ARG A 23 3.93 -10.33 15.75
N GLN A 24 4.61 -9.95 16.83
CA GLN A 24 3.99 -9.17 17.91
C GLN A 24 3.49 -7.81 17.42
N THR A 25 4.25 -7.13 16.55
CA THR A 25 3.85 -5.84 15.96
C THR A 25 2.57 -5.97 15.13
N ILE A 26 2.42 -7.06 14.39
CA ILE A 26 1.20 -7.36 13.62
C ILE A 26 0.01 -7.48 14.57
N LEU A 27 0.16 -8.29 15.64
CA LEU A 27 -0.90 -8.51 16.63
C LEU A 27 -1.27 -7.22 17.38
N ASP A 28 -0.29 -6.38 17.72
CA ASP A 28 -0.53 -5.11 18.41
C ASP A 28 -1.28 -4.11 17.52
N LEU A 29 -0.95 -4.06 16.23
CA LEU A 29 -1.65 -3.24 15.24
C LEU A 29 -3.10 -3.71 15.05
N MET A 30 -3.31 -5.03 14.91
CA MET A 30 -4.64 -5.63 14.79
C MET A 30 -5.48 -5.42 16.07
N ALA A 31 -4.84 -5.45 17.24
CA ALA A 31 -5.49 -5.18 18.53
C ALA A 31 -5.75 -3.69 18.77
N GLY A 32 -5.37 -2.80 17.85
CA GLY A 32 -5.55 -1.36 17.97
C GLY A 32 -4.70 -0.71 19.07
N LYS A 33 -3.60 -1.34 19.49
CA LYS A 33 -2.69 -0.76 20.48
C LYS A 33 -1.88 0.40 19.90
N GLU A 34 -1.64 0.37 18.60
CA GLU A 34 -0.89 1.38 17.87
C GLU A 34 -1.67 1.76 16.60
N GLU A 35 -1.62 3.04 16.24
CA GLU A 35 -2.25 3.54 15.01
C GLU A 35 -1.29 3.38 13.81
N PRO A 36 -1.74 2.80 12.68
CA PRO A 36 -0.91 2.74 11.47
C PRO A 36 -0.55 4.15 10.98
N SER A 37 0.71 4.35 10.59
CA SER A 37 1.19 5.65 10.08
C SER A 37 2.14 5.52 8.88
N ALA A 38 2.31 4.30 8.37
CA ALA A 38 3.24 4.00 7.30
C ALA A 38 2.71 4.50 5.95
N LEU A 39 3.65 4.82 5.05
CA LEU A 39 3.38 5.19 3.67
C LEU A 39 4.10 4.22 2.74
N LEU A 40 3.49 3.89 1.60
CA LEU A 40 4.06 2.99 0.60
C LEU A 40 5.35 3.58 0.00
N PRO A 41 6.47 2.84 0.02
CA PRO A 41 7.72 3.29 -0.59
C PRO A 41 7.81 2.97 -2.09
N PHE A 42 6.75 2.42 -2.69
CA PHE A 42 6.66 2.04 -4.09
C PHE A 42 5.19 2.03 -4.55
N GLN A 43 4.97 1.91 -5.85
CA GLN A 43 3.64 1.73 -6.44
C GLN A 43 3.19 0.26 -6.35
N MET A 44 1.93 0.00 -6.04
CA MET A 44 1.34 -1.33 -6.16
C MET A 44 0.78 -1.53 -7.58
N PRO A 45 1.20 -2.56 -8.33
CA PRO A 45 0.77 -2.76 -9.71
C PRO A 45 -0.71 -3.11 -9.78
N ALA A 46 -1.40 -2.58 -10.79
CA ALA A 46 -2.81 -2.89 -11.05
C ALA A 46 -3.04 -4.35 -11.45
N ASP A 47 -2.08 -4.96 -12.17
CA ASP A 47 -2.18 -6.31 -12.73
C ASP A 47 -0.79 -6.85 -13.12
N MET A 48 -0.72 -8.14 -13.48
CA MET A 48 0.52 -8.77 -13.94
C MET A 48 1.11 -8.12 -15.19
N ARG A 49 0.25 -7.61 -16.08
CA ARG A 49 0.69 -6.88 -17.27
C ARG A 49 1.48 -5.63 -16.90
N THR A 50 1.04 -4.90 -15.86
CA THR A 50 1.76 -3.74 -15.33
C THR A 50 3.13 -4.13 -14.79
N VAL A 51 3.26 -5.28 -14.13
CA VAL A 51 4.53 -5.81 -13.64
C VAL A 51 5.48 -6.16 -14.79
N GLU A 52 4.96 -6.75 -15.87
CA GLU A 52 5.77 -7.14 -17.04
C GLU A 52 6.19 -5.95 -17.91
N GLU A 53 5.33 -4.94 -18.02
CA GLU A 53 5.57 -3.73 -18.82
C GLU A 53 6.42 -2.67 -18.09
N GLN A 54 6.65 -2.82 -16.77
CA GLN A 54 7.42 -1.86 -15.99
C GLN A 54 8.86 -1.76 -16.52
N ALA A 55 9.34 -0.53 -16.66
CA ALA A 55 10.74 -0.22 -16.87
C ALA A 55 11.42 -0.08 -15.50
N GLU A 56 12.09 -1.14 -15.05
CA GLU A 56 12.70 -1.24 -13.70
C GLU A 56 13.57 -0.02 -13.31
N ASP A 57 14.25 0.60 -14.27
CA ASP A 57 15.11 1.78 -14.06
C ASP A 57 14.37 3.12 -14.08
N THR A 58 13.06 3.13 -14.37
CA THR A 58 12.23 4.33 -14.40
C THR A 58 11.40 4.41 -13.12
N PRO A 59 11.57 5.46 -12.29
CA PRO A 59 10.80 5.56 -11.07
C PRO A 59 9.33 5.83 -11.38
N ARG A 60 8.45 5.08 -10.69
CA ARG A 60 7.01 5.35 -10.61
C ARG A 60 6.27 5.28 -11.96
N ASP A 61 6.64 4.35 -12.81
CA ASP A 61 6.07 4.15 -14.15
C ASP A 61 4.91 3.14 -14.20
N MET A 62 4.54 2.54 -13.07
CA MET A 62 3.47 1.55 -13.00
C MET A 62 2.07 2.19 -12.95
N ARG A 63 1.10 1.53 -13.57
CA ARG A 63 -0.31 1.78 -13.30
C ARG A 63 -0.66 1.23 -11.93
N CYS A 64 -1.06 2.12 -11.02
CA CYS A 64 -1.36 1.73 -9.65
C CYS A 64 -2.69 0.97 -9.53
N TYR A 65 -2.75 0.01 -8.61
CA TYR A 65 -4.00 -0.64 -8.22
C TYR A 65 -4.95 0.36 -7.56
N GLN A 66 -6.22 0.30 -7.94
CA GLN A 66 -7.32 1.01 -7.31
C GLN A 66 -8.28 -0.02 -6.70
N ASP A 67 -8.51 0.07 -5.39
CA ASP A 67 -9.39 -0.84 -4.67
C ASP A 67 -10.89 -0.48 -4.85
N ALA A 68 -11.77 -1.33 -4.29
CA ALA A 68 -13.22 -1.15 -4.39
C ALA A 68 -13.72 0.15 -3.72
N ASP A 69 -12.97 0.68 -2.76
CA ASP A 69 -13.26 1.92 -2.04
C ASP A 69 -12.67 3.17 -2.71
N ASN A 70 -12.08 3.01 -3.90
CA ASN A 70 -11.41 4.05 -4.70
C ASN A 70 -10.10 4.57 -4.11
N HIS A 71 -9.44 3.81 -3.23
CA HIS A 71 -8.08 4.13 -2.84
C HIS A 71 -7.11 3.67 -3.92
N VAL A 72 -6.18 4.56 -4.29
CA VAL A 72 -5.11 4.26 -5.24
C VAL A 72 -3.82 4.02 -4.48
N TYR A 73 -3.26 2.82 -4.62
CA TYR A 73 -2.06 2.39 -3.89
C TYR A 73 -0.78 2.86 -4.60
N ASP A 74 -0.66 4.18 -4.72
CA ASP A 74 0.49 4.86 -5.30
C ASP A 74 1.60 5.07 -4.27
N TYR A 75 2.76 5.53 -4.74
CA TYR A 75 3.84 5.97 -3.89
C TYR A 75 3.35 7.00 -2.85
N ALA A 76 3.82 6.86 -1.61
CA ALA A 76 3.41 7.64 -0.46
C ALA A 76 1.93 7.52 -0.04
N TYR A 77 1.19 6.52 -0.53
CA TYR A 77 -0.15 6.19 -0.01
C TYR A 77 -0.06 5.47 1.35
N GLY A 78 -1.02 5.72 2.24
CA GLY A 78 -1.18 4.99 3.49
C GLY A 78 -2.50 5.32 4.17
N LEU A 79 -2.96 4.42 5.04
CA LEU A 79 -4.18 4.58 5.84
C LEU A 79 -3.84 4.61 7.33
N ASN A 80 -4.60 5.37 8.09
CA ASN A 80 -4.65 5.35 9.55
C ASN A 80 -6.12 5.29 10.02
N TRP A 81 -6.39 5.45 11.32
CA TRP A 81 -7.77 5.36 11.83
C TRP A 81 -8.67 6.52 11.38
N LYS A 82 -8.07 7.61 10.87
CA LYS A 82 -8.79 8.77 10.32
C LYS A 82 -8.97 8.68 8.80
N GLY A 83 -8.49 7.62 8.15
CA GLY A 83 -8.57 7.40 6.70
C GLY A 83 -7.22 7.59 6.01
N VAL A 84 -7.25 8.11 4.78
CA VAL A 84 -6.04 8.34 3.98
C VAL A 84 -5.13 9.37 4.64
N ILE A 85 -3.87 9.01 4.81
CA ILE A 85 -2.85 9.89 5.37
C ILE A 85 -2.53 10.97 4.33
N ASP A 86 -2.64 12.24 4.73
CA ASP A 86 -2.24 13.41 3.94
C ASP A 86 -1.49 14.41 4.83
N ASP A 87 -0.27 14.03 5.24
CA ASP A 87 0.60 14.82 6.11
C ASP A 87 1.80 15.41 5.35
N GLU A 88 2.69 16.11 6.08
CA GLU A 88 3.87 16.75 5.49
C GLU A 88 4.80 15.80 4.73
N ARG A 89 4.79 14.49 5.05
CA ARG A 89 5.57 13.47 4.33
C ARG A 89 4.96 13.24 2.94
N VAL A 90 3.64 13.13 2.86
CA VAL A 90 2.93 12.98 1.58
C VAL A 90 3.20 14.19 0.69
N LYS A 91 3.07 15.40 1.23
CA LYS A 91 3.35 16.65 0.49
C LYS A 91 4.80 16.75 0.00
N LYS A 92 5.75 16.19 0.75
CA LYS A 92 7.18 16.24 0.41
C LYS A 92 7.58 15.22 -0.64
N TYR A 93 6.98 14.03 -0.60
CA TYR A 93 7.47 12.88 -1.36
C TYR A 93 6.57 12.47 -2.53
N LYS A 94 5.28 12.84 -2.52
CA LYS A 94 4.36 12.52 -3.61
C LYS A 94 4.70 13.31 -4.86
#